data_AF-A0A954ZTU2-F1
#
_entry.id   AF-A0A954ZTU2-F1
#
_cell.length_a   1.000
_cell.length_b   1.000
_cell.length_c   1.000
_cell.angle_alpha   90.00
_cell.angle_beta   90.00
_cell.angle_gamma   90.00
#
_symmetry.space_group_name_H-M   'P 1'
#
loop_
_entity.id
_entity.type
_entity.pdbx_description
1 polymer ?
#
loop_
_entity_poly.entity_id
_entity_poly.type
_entity_poly.pdbx_seq_one_letter_code
_entity_poly.pdbx_strand_id
1 'polypeptide(L)'
;MQRGSVVIGFIIAFSGVQHAQGGAVVDPRGVFFHSYTGPSAAIEWIDFRAQEGDRRYQFSDIRGIAPYLGEIDTEGRITWDNTGSTSGTGLFSDQNNATMTLQYFGGTYQSTLTRAPGTDADFITQIESRAQGNAAYAGSWDLSISELDAATGALIATSSMSASISVIGDLIRLDYADGSYYQGVFETEEHAGFRVVLPAGGLADQFASFEGSETSLTMNLLGDLRFQGIDTFTGTFLTQTRRPPGRQDQFVYTITGSRSVPAPGGLGLLGAGCLSLGRRRR
;
A
#
# COMPACT_ATOMS: atom_id res chain seq x y z
N MET A 1 -28.50 -40.37 -64.13
CA MET A 1 -28.96 -40.17 -62.73
C MET A 1 -27.75 -39.78 -61.89
N GLN A 2 -27.53 -38.48 -61.72
CA GLN A 2 -26.45 -37.92 -60.88
C GLN A 2 -26.91 -37.92 -59.42
N ARG A 3 -26.10 -38.49 -58.52
CA ARG A 3 -26.26 -38.34 -57.07
C ARG A 3 -25.50 -37.09 -56.64
N GLY A 4 -26.22 -36.04 -56.26
CA GLY A 4 -25.66 -34.86 -55.61
C GLY A 4 -25.56 -35.11 -54.11
N SER A 5 -24.34 -35.08 -53.57
CA SER A 5 -24.09 -35.08 -52.13
C SER A 5 -24.20 -33.64 -51.63
N VAL A 6 -25.13 -33.40 -50.70
CA VAL A 6 -25.22 -32.15 -49.94
C VAL A 6 -24.21 -32.25 -48.80
N VAL A 7 -23.17 -31.42 -48.83
CA VAL A 7 -22.24 -31.24 -47.71
C VAL A 7 -22.77 -30.08 -46.86
N ILE A 8 -23.32 -30.40 -45.68
CA ILE A 8 -23.69 -29.40 -44.67
C ILE A 8 -22.40 -29.06 -43.91
N GLY A 9 -21.81 -27.91 -44.23
CA GLY A 9 -20.70 -27.35 -43.46
C GLY A 9 -21.22 -26.75 -42.16
N PHE A 10 -20.90 -27.40 -41.03
CA PHE A 10 -21.05 -26.77 -39.72
C PHE A 10 -19.94 -25.73 -39.56
N ILE A 11 -20.30 -24.44 -39.61
CA ILE A 11 -19.44 -23.37 -39.09
C ILE A 11 -19.53 -23.46 -37.57
N ILE A 12 -18.55 -24.11 -36.95
CA ILE A 12 -18.34 -24.01 -35.51
C ILE A 12 -17.77 -22.61 -35.28
N ALA A 13 -18.61 -21.70 -34.81
CA ALA A 13 -18.16 -20.45 -34.23
C ALA A 13 -17.33 -20.79 -32.98
N PHE A 14 -16.02 -20.69 -33.08
CA PHE A 14 -15.14 -20.62 -31.91
C PHE A 14 -15.43 -19.29 -31.22
N SER A 15 -16.44 -19.28 -30.33
CA SER A 15 -16.46 -18.34 -29.22
C SER A 15 -15.22 -18.65 -28.38
N GLY A 16 -14.17 -17.86 -28.59
CA GLY A 16 -12.97 -17.89 -27.76
C GLY A 16 -13.36 -17.56 -26.33
N VAL A 17 -13.65 -18.58 -25.53
CA VAL A 17 -13.59 -18.49 -24.08
C VAL A 17 -12.12 -18.33 -23.76
N GLN A 18 -11.69 -17.09 -23.58
CA GLN A 18 -10.41 -16.83 -22.97
C GLN A 18 -10.51 -17.20 -21.48
N HIS A 19 -9.75 -18.25 -21.17
CA HIS A 19 -9.13 -18.62 -19.89
C HIS A 19 -9.99 -19.28 -18.80
N ALA A 20 -9.54 -20.48 -18.43
CA ALA A 20 -9.14 -20.73 -17.05
C ALA A 20 -7.60 -20.84 -17.04
N GLN A 21 -6.90 -19.74 -16.74
CA GLN A 21 -5.53 -19.89 -16.22
C GLN A 21 -5.66 -20.45 -14.81
N GLY A 22 -4.94 -21.52 -14.52
CA GLY A 22 -5.05 -22.24 -13.26
C GLY A 22 -4.74 -21.35 -12.04
N GLY A 23 -5.79 -20.99 -11.30
CA GLY A 23 -5.98 -21.41 -9.91
C GLY A 23 -5.02 -20.90 -8.84
N ALA A 24 -4.36 -19.75 -9.02
CA ALA A 24 -3.86 -19.03 -7.86
C ALA A 24 -5.03 -18.31 -7.19
N VAL A 25 -5.28 -18.61 -5.91
CA VAL A 25 -6.24 -17.85 -5.10
C VAL A 25 -5.79 -16.40 -5.09
N VAL A 26 -6.66 -15.49 -5.54
CA VAL A 26 -6.38 -14.04 -5.48
C VAL A 26 -6.38 -13.62 -4.02
N ASP A 27 -5.28 -13.04 -3.56
CA ASP A 27 -5.20 -12.33 -2.27
C ASP A 27 -5.24 -10.81 -2.53
N PRO A 28 -6.41 -10.17 -2.41
CA PRO A 28 -6.59 -8.76 -2.74
C PRO A 28 -6.12 -7.82 -1.61
N ARG A 29 -5.55 -8.33 -0.50
CA ARG A 29 -5.10 -7.49 0.61
C ARG A 29 -3.93 -6.62 0.18
N GLY A 30 -4.00 -5.32 0.43
CA GLY A 30 -3.01 -4.33 -0.01
C GLY A 30 -3.72 -3.02 -0.36
N VAL A 31 -2.99 -2.07 -0.96
CA VAL A 31 -3.56 -0.81 -1.44
C VAL A 31 -3.35 -0.72 -2.94
N PHE A 32 -4.36 -0.21 -3.65
CA PHE A 32 -4.35 -0.14 -5.11
C PHE A 32 -4.47 1.29 -5.56
N PHE A 33 -3.67 1.64 -6.55
CA PHE A 33 -3.89 2.79 -7.41
C PHE A 33 -5.13 2.51 -8.25
N HIS A 34 -6.20 3.25 -7.98
CA HIS A 34 -7.44 3.20 -8.73
C HIS A 34 -7.48 4.37 -9.68
N SER A 35 -7.59 4.09 -10.99
CA SER A 35 -7.90 5.09 -12.00
C SER A 35 -9.20 4.74 -12.67
N TYR A 36 -10.07 5.73 -12.88
CA TYR A 36 -11.31 5.53 -13.60
C TYR A 36 -11.59 6.65 -14.60
N THR A 37 -12.25 6.28 -15.70
CA THR A 37 -12.64 7.16 -16.80
C THR A 37 -14.07 6.89 -17.23
N GLY A 38 -14.78 7.92 -17.70
CA GLY A 38 -16.19 7.83 -18.06
C GLY A 38 -16.77 9.24 -18.20
N PRO A 39 -17.96 9.53 -17.62
CA PRO A 39 -18.47 10.90 -17.51
C PRO A 39 -17.50 11.89 -16.85
N SER A 40 -16.62 11.40 -15.98
CA SER A 40 -15.48 12.12 -15.41
C SER A 40 -14.27 11.19 -15.28
N ALA A 41 -13.11 11.76 -14.96
CA ALA A 41 -11.91 10.97 -14.66
C ALA A 41 -11.32 11.37 -13.31
N ALA A 42 -10.84 10.40 -12.55
CA ALA A 42 -10.06 10.63 -11.34
C ALA A 42 -9.12 9.46 -11.04
N ILE A 43 -8.30 9.69 -10.02
CA ILE A 43 -7.40 8.70 -9.43
C ILE A 43 -7.55 8.74 -7.90
N GLU A 44 -7.44 7.58 -7.26
CA GLU A 44 -7.52 7.45 -5.81
C GLU A 44 -6.76 6.21 -5.32
N TRP A 45 -6.51 6.17 -4.02
CA TRP A 45 -6.01 4.97 -3.36
C TRP A 45 -7.19 4.22 -2.75
N ILE A 46 -7.24 2.92 -3.00
CA ILE A 46 -8.29 2.04 -2.51
C ILE A 46 -7.70 0.83 -1.80
N ASP A 47 -8.25 0.47 -0.65
CA ASP A 47 -7.94 -0.78 0.05
C ASP A 47 -9.16 -1.72 0.11
N PHE A 48 -8.87 -3.02 0.23
CA PHE A 48 -9.86 -4.08 0.35
C PHE A 48 -9.84 -4.63 1.77
N ARG A 49 -10.98 -4.59 2.48
CA ARG A 49 -11.10 -5.14 3.84
C ARG A 49 -12.14 -6.23 3.90
N ALA A 50 -11.79 -7.39 4.44
CA ALA A 50 -12.77 -8.44 4.69
C ALA A 50 -13.75 -8.01 5.79
N GLN A 51 -15.04 -8.34 5.63
CA GLN A 51 -16.07 -8.15 6.67
C GLN A 51 -16.84 -9.45 6.92
N GLU A 52 -17.33 -9.63 8.15
CA GLU A 52 -18.23 -10.74 8.49
C GLU A 52 -19.64 -10.49 7.92
N GLY A 53 -20.24 -11.49 7.25
CA GLY A 53 -21.61 -11.44 6.72
C GLY A 53 -21.72 -11.52 5.19
N ASP A 54 -22.88 -11.14 4.64
CA ASP A 54 -23.13 -11.10 3.19
C ASP A 54 -22.64 -9.76 2.59
N ARG A 55 -21.93 -9.81 1.43
CA ARG A 55 -21.05 -8.79 0.80
C ARG A 55 -19.67 -8.63 1.44
N ARG A 56 -18.81 -9.63 1.16
CA ARG A 56 -17.55 -9.99 1.85
C ARG A 56 -16.37 -9.00 1.82
N TYR A 57 -16.48 -7.83 1.21
CA TYR A 57 -15.42 -6.81 1.23
C TYR A 57 -15.97 -5.39 1.40
N GLN A 58 -15.30 -4.59 2.23
CA GLN A 58 -15.46 -3.15 2.33
C GLN A 58 -14.31 -2.46 1.60
N PHE A 59 -14.63 -1.60 0.63
CA PHE A 59 -13.65 -0.84 -0.13
C PHE A 59 -13.56 0.58 0.44
N SER A 60 -12.38 1.01 0.92
CA SER A 60 -12.23 2.34 1.53
C SER A 60 -11.30 3.25 0.70
N ASP A 61 -11.79 4.46 0.45
CA ASP A 61 -11.02 5.52 -0.19
C ASP A 61 -10.11 6.19 0.86
N ILE A 62 -8.83 6.39 0.55
CA ILE A 62 -7.91 7.20 1.38
C ILE A 62 -8.29 8.70 1.35
N ARG A 63 -9.48 9.02 0.82
CA ARG A 63 -10.21 10.27 0.95
C ARG A 63 -11.62 9.96 1.46
N GLY A 64 -12.16 10.76 2.39
CA GLY A 64 -13.45 10.53 3.07
C GLY A 64 -14.73 10.49 2.21
N ILE A 65 -14.81 9.62 1.21
CA ILE A 65 -16.04 9.12 0.60
C ILE A 65 -16.50 7.92 1.44
N ALA A 66 -17.82 7.70 1.45
CA ALA A 66 -18.40 6.55 2.15
C ALA A 66 -17.82 5.23 1.59
N PRO A 67 -17.50 4.26 2.46
CA PRO A 67 -17.00 2.97 2.01
C PRO A 67 -18.05 2.25 1.14
N TYR A 68 -17.58 1.55 0.12
CA TYR A 68 -18.41 0.67 -0.71
C TYR A 68 -18.31 -0.76 -0.21
N LEU A 69 -19.28 -1.60 -0.58
CA LEU A 69 -19.27 -3.03 -0.24
C LEU A 69 -19.21 -3.88 -1.51
N GLY A 70 -18.80 -5.13 -1.42
CA GLY A 70 -18.81 -6.05 -2.55
C GLY A 70 -18.24 -7.43 -2.24
N GLU A 71 -18.00 -8.22 -3.26
CA GLU A 71 -17.48 -9.58 -3.17
C GLU A 71 -16.32 -9.78 -4.13
N ILE A 72 -15.32 -10.54 -3.70
CA ILE A 72 -14.25 -11.06 -4.54
C ILE A 72 -14.29 -12.57 -4.40
N ASP A 73 -14.63 -13.27 -5.49
CA ASP A 73 -14.65 -14.73 -5.50
C ASP A 73 -13.23 -15.31 -5.62
N THR A 74 -13.10 -16.63 -5.46
CA THR A 74 -11.79 -17.31 -5.56
C THR A 74 -11.15 -17.23 -6.94
N GLU A 75 -11.92 -16.87 -7.96
CA GLU A 75 -11.46 -16.67 -9.34
C GLU A 75 -11.14 -15.19 -9.62
N GLY A 76 -11.23 -14.33 -8.61
CA GLY A 76 -10.93 -12.90 -8.71
C GLY A 76 -12.05 -12.06 -9.32
N ARG A 77 -13.27 -12.58 -9.49
CA ARG A 77 -14.41 -11.75 -9.94
C ARG A 77 -14.83 -10.80 -8.85
N ILE A 78 -15.02 -9.55 -9.22
CA ILE A 78 -15.36 -8.47 -8.30
C ILE A 78 -16.83 -8.08 -8.52
N THR A 79 -17.59 -7.95 -7.44
CA THR A 79 -18.80 -7.11 -7.41
C THR A 79 -18.51 -5.85 -6.61
N TRP A 80 -19.06 -4.73 -7.07
CA TRP A 80 -19.02 -3.45 -6.39
C TRP A 80 -20.44 -3.00 -6.16
N ASP A 81 -20.86 -2.89 -4.92
CA ASP A 81 -22.24 -2.67 -4.54
C ASP A 81 -22.40 -1.34 -3.79
N ASN A 82 -23.44 -0.60 -4.14
CA ASN A 82 -23.98 0.47 -3.29
C ASN A 82 -25.15 -0.09 -2.46
N THR A 83 -25.73 0.74 -1.59
CA THR A 83 -26.89 0.37 -0.78
C THR A 83 -28.06 -0.08 -1.65
N GLY A 84 -28.28 -1.40 -1.72
CA GLY A 84 -29.42 -2.01 -2.40
C GLY A 84 -29.22 -2.41 -3.87
N SER A 85 -28.07 -2.14 -4.51
CA SER A 85 -27.84 -2.60 -5.89
C SER A 85 -26.37 -2.79 -6.25
N THR A 86 -26.08 -3.70 -7.19
CA THR A 86 -24.75 -3.83 -7.78
C THR A 86 -24.47 -2.65 -8.69
N SER A 87 -23.45 -1.90 -8.30
CA SER A 87 -22.96 -0.67 -8.93
C SER A 87 -21.67 -0.90 -9.70
N GLY A 88 -21.26 -2.14 -9.93
CA GLY A 88 -20.11 -2.45 -10.76
C GLY A 88 -19.70 -3.91 -10.69
N THR A 89 -18.96 -4.34 -11.70
CA THR A 89 -18.37 -5.67 -11.79
C THR A 89 -16.96 -5.58 -12.34
N GLY A 90 -16.11 -6.56 -12.02
CA GLY A 90 -14.75 -6.59 -12.52
C GLY A 90 -14.08 -7.95 -12.36
N LEU A 91 -12.79 -7.97 -12.67
CA LEU A 91 -11.97 -9.17 -12.62
C LEU A 91 -10.51 -8.82 -12.33
N PHE A 92 -9.91 -9.51 -11.37
CA PHE A 92 -8.47 -9.57 -11.21
C PHE A 92 -7.85 -10.41 -12.32
N SER A 93 -6.88 -9.85 -13.03
CA SER A 93 -6.04 -10.62 -13.96
C SER A 93 -4.91 -11.36 -13.23
N ASP A 94 -4.49 -10.82 -12.09
CA ASP A 94 -3.53 -11.40 -11.15
C ASP A 94 -3.69 -10.73 -9.76
N GLN A 95 -2.86 -11.07 -8.78
CA GLN A 95 -2.93 -10.50 -7.41
C GLN A 95 -2.71 -8.98 -7.33
N ASN A 96 -2.17 -8.37 -8.37
CA ASN A 96 -1.77 -6.96 -8.42
C ASN A 96 -2.64 -6.14 -9.37
N ASN A 97 -3.37 -6.75 -10.29
CA ASN A 97 -4.06 -6.03 -11.35
C ASN A 97 -5.51 -6.47 -11.48
N ALA A 98 -6.42 -5.50 -11.54
CA ALA A 98 -7.82 -5.72 -11.86
C ALA A 98 -8.38 -4.65 -12.79
N THR A 99 -9.44 -5.00 -13.48
CA THR A 99 -10.27 -4.05 -14.25
C THR A 99 -11.72 -4.16 -13.79
N MET A 100 -12.42 -3.04 -13.80
CA MET A 100 -13.81 -2.96 -13.35
C MET A 100 -14.62 -2.04 -14.27
N THR A 101 -15.89 -2.36 -14.45
CA THR A 101 -16.90 -1.42 -14.95
C THR A 101 -17.75 -0.99 -13.78
N LEU A 102 -17.74 0.31 -13.47
CA LEU A 102 -18.51 0.92 -12.39
C LEU A 102 -19.72 1.68 -12.97
N GLN A 103 -20.83 1.62 -12.26
CA GLN A 103 -22.07 2.36 -12.45
C GLN A 103 -22.19 3.33 -11.28
N TYR A 104 -21.74 4.57 -11.48
CA TYR A 104 -21.65 5.58 -10.43
C TYR A 104 -22.14 6.93 -10.93
N PHE A 105 -22.70 7.77 -10.06
CA PHE A 105 -23.21 9.12 -10.40
C PHE A 105 -24.04 9.23 -11.69
N GLY A 106 -24.83 8.20 -12.01
CA GLY A 106 -25.69 8.20 -13.21
C GLY A 106 -24.96 7.91 -14.53
N GLY A 107 -23.74 7.38 -14.50
CA GLY A 107 -23.03 6.96 -15.70
C GLY A 107 -22.12 5.75 -15.49
N THR A 108 -21.54 5.30 -16.61
CA THR A 108 -20.67 4.12 -16.66
C THR A 108 -19.20 4.54 -16.73
N TYR A 109 -18.39 3.99 -15.84
CA TYR A 109 -16.96 4.24 -15.74
C TYR A 109 -16.18 2.96 -15.98
N GLN A 110 -15.06 3.08 -16.69
CA GLN A 110 -14.04 2.05 -16.81
C GLN A 110 -12.96 2.32 -15.79
N SER A 111 -12.67 1.33 -14.97
CA SER A 111 -11.76 1.40 -13.84
C SER A 111 -10.64 0.38 -13.98
N THR A 112 -9.44 0.80 -13.59
CA THR A 112 -8.24 -0.03 -13.49
C THR A 112 -7.70 0.08 -12.08
N LEU A 113 -7.31 -1.06 -11.53
CA LEU A 113 -6.70 -1.19 -10.21
C LEU A 113 -5.31 -1.80 -10.39
N THR A 114 -4.30 -1.12 -9.86
CA THR A 114 -2.93 -1.63 -9.83
C THR A 114 -2.40 -1.53 -8.41
N ARG A 115 -1.97 -2.64 -7.82
CA ARG A 115 -1.44 -2.67 -6.46
C ARG A 115 -0.24 -1.75 -6.35
N ALA A 116 -0.27 -0.86 -5.37
CA ALA A 116 0.84 0.01 -5.06
C ALA A 116 2.06 -0.83 -4.67
N PRO A 117 3.24 -0.60 -5.26
CA PRO A 117 4.45 -1.32 -4.90
C PRO A 117 4.70 -1.28 -3.39
N GLY A 118 5.05 -2.42 -2.79
CA GLY A 118 5.34 -2.51 -1.36
C GLY A 118 4.10 -2.55 -0.44
N THR A 119 2.89 -2.67 -0.99
CA THR A 119 1.64 -2.83 -0.21
C THR A 119 1.12 -4.27 -0.29
N ASP A 120 1.82 -5.16 0.40
CA ASP A 120 1.43 -6.57 0.51
C ASP A 120 0.29 -6.78 1.52
N ALA A 121 -0.01 -8.05 1.81
CA ALA A 121 -1.03 -8.45 2.76
C ALA A 121 -0.82 -7.96 4.21
N ASP A 122 0.43 -7.67 4.56
CA ASP A 122 0.82 -7.23 5.90
C ASP A 122 0.90 -5.69 5.97
N PHE A 123 0.70 -4.99 4.85
CA PHE A 123 0.74 -3.54 4.84
C PHE A 123 -0.37 -2.97 5.73
N ILE A 124 0.02 -2.08 6.65
CA ILE A 124 -0.88 -1.51 7.64
C ILE A 124 -1.81 -0.51 6.94
N THR A 125 -2.96 -1.02 6.54
CA THR A 125 -4.04 -0.18 6.04
C THR A 125 -4.84 0.42 7.18
N GLN A 126 -4.97 -0.27 8.32
CA GLN A 126 -5.70 0.14 9.53
C GLN A 126 -4.96 -0.36 10.78
N ILE A 127 -4.98 0.43 11.87
CA ILE A 127 -4.43 0.02 13.17
C ILE A 127 -5.59 -0.38 14.07
N GLU A 128 -5.75 -1.69 14.29
CA GLU A 128 -6.83 -2.25 15.11
C GLU A 128 -6.42 -2.45 16.56
N SER A 129 -5.14 -2.75 16.79
CA SER A 129 -4.53 -2.87 18.11
C SER A 129 -3.22 -2.10 18.14
N ARG A 130 -2.90 -1.52 19.31
CA ARG A 130 -1.65 -0.79 19.52
C ARG A 130 -0.69 -1.63 20.34
N ALA A 131 0.59 -1.61 19.97
CA ALA A 131 1.66 -2.21 20.73
C ALA A 131 2.58 -1.12 21.30
N GLN A 132 3.26 -1.44 22.39
CA GLN A 132 4.36 -0.61 22.86
C GLN A 132 5.51 -0.68 21.83
N GLY A 133 5.98 0.48 21.37
CA GLY A 133 7.11 0.56 20.46
C GLY A 133 8.43 0.24 21.17
N ASN A 134 9.37 -0.38 20.45
CA ASN A 134 10.70 -0.63 20.98
C ASN A 134 11.51 0.69 21.04
N ALA A 135 11.73 1.20 22.25
CA ALA A 135 12.47 2.44 22.47
C ALA A 135 13.91 2.42 21.90
N ALA A 136 14.49 1.24 21.70
CA ALA A 136 15.82 1.12 21.13
C ALA A 136 15.88 1.51 19.64
N TYR A 137 14.75 1.61 18.92
CA TYR A 137 14.72 2.15 17.55
C TYR A 137 14.99 3.66 17.46
N ALA A 138 14.92 4.37 18.60
CA ALA A 138 15.26 5.78 18.63
C ALA A 138 16.73 6.03 18.26
N GLY A 139 16.99 7.09 17.50
CA GLY A 139 18.34 7.48 17.08
C GLY A 139 18.41 8.14 15.71
N SER A 140 19.62 8.29 15.19
CA SER A 140 19.90 8.85 13.85
C SER A 140 19.98 7.74 12.81
N TRP A 141 19.38 8.01 11.65
CA TRP A 141 19.21 7.06 10.56
C TRP A 141 19.59 7.71 9.24
N ASP A 142 20.28 6.93 8.41
CA ASP A 142 20.51 7.23 7.00
C ASP A 142 19.46 6.51 6.17
N LEU A 143 18.68 7.29 5.43
CA LEU A 143 17.57 6.82 4.63
C LEU A 143 17.95 6.83 3.15
N SER A 144 17.54 5.78 2.45
CA SER A 144 17.46 5.76 0.99
C SER A 144 16.00 5.64 0.59
N ILE A 145 15.50 6.64 -0.15
CA ILE A 145 14.10 6.79 -0.54
C ILE A 145 14.02 6.69 -2.05
N SER A 146 13.22 5.75 -2.55
CA SER A 146 12.88 5.64 -3.97
C SER A 146 11.45 6.13 -4.19
N GLU A 147 11.31 7.13 -5.05
CA GLU A 147 10.03 7.62 -5.55
C GLU A 147 9.63 6.79 -6.78
N LEU A 148 8.46 6.18 -6.73
CA LEU A 148 7.90 5.36 -7.78
C LEU A 148 6.62 5.99 -8.33
N ASP A 149 6.42 5.81 -9.63
CA ASP A 149 5.18 6.13 -10.30
C ASP A 149 4.04 5.28 -9.73
N ALA A 150 2.98 5.92 -9.26
CA ALA A 150 1.89 5.24 -8.56
C ALA A 150 1.12 4.26 -9.45
N ALA A 151 1.03 4.54 -10.76
CA ALA A 151 0.26 3.72 -11.71
C ALA A 151 1.06 2.51 -12.22
N THR A 152 2.37 2.66 -12.39
CA THR A 152 3.22 1.68 -13.07
C THR A 152 4.24 1.02 -12.15
N GLY A 153 4.51 1.61 -10.98
CA GLY A 153 5.58 1.21 -10.08
C GLY A 153 7.00 1.47 -10.61
N ALA A 154 7.13 2.18 -11.73
CA ALA A 154 8.42 2.51 -12.31
C ALA A 154 9.18 3.49 -11.40
N LEU A 155 10.49 3.27 -11.26
CA LEU A 155 11.36 4.18 -10.52
C LEU A 155 11.42 5.54 -11.21
N ILE A 156 11.03 6.60 -10.49
CA ILE A 156 11.15 8.00 -10.92
C ILE A 156 12.49 8.56 -10.46
N ALA A 157 12.79 8.45 -9.17
CA ALA A 157 13.98 9.02 -8.57
C ALA A 157 14.41 8.24 -7.31
N THR A 158 15.69 8.39 -6.96
CA THR A 158 16.23 7.94 -5.68
C THR A 158 16.92 9.11 -5.00
N SER A 159 16.71 9.21 -3.69
CA SER A 159 17.35 10.21 -2.84
C SER A 159 17.87 9.58 -1.56
N SER A 160 18.83 10.23 -0.92
CA SER A 160 19.31 9.86 0.40
C SER A 160 19.21 11.05 1.33
N MET A 161 18.79 10.80 2.57
CA MET A 161 18.68 11.83 3.58
C MET A 161 18.88 11.26 4.98
N SER A 162 19.37 12.10 5.88
CA SER A 162 19.43 11.75 7.30
C SER A 162 18.11 12.12 7.97
N ALA A 163 17.68 11.27 8.90
CA ALA A 163 16.51 11.47 9.74
C ALA A 163 16.82 11.07 11.17
N SER A 164 15.97 11.50 12.11
CA SER A 164 15.95 10.96 13.46
C SER A 164 14.63 10.28 13.76
N ILE A 165 14.69 9.11 14.38
CA ILE A 165 13.51 8.42 14.90
C ILE A 165 13.44 8.66 16.41
N SER A 166 12.24 8.98 16.89
CA SER A 166 11.89 8.93 18.32
C SER A 166 10.72 7.98 18.55
N VAL A 167 10.74 7.30 19.70
CA VAL A 167 9.71 6.34 20.11
C VAL A 167 9.26 6.69 21.53
N ILE A 168 7.96 6.90 21.72
CA ILE A 168 7.35 7.24 23.01
C ILE A 168 6.07 6.44 23.16
N GLY A 169 6.03 5.47 24.07
CA GLY A 169 4.83 4.63 24.22
C GLY A 169 4.63 3.75 22.99
N ASP A 170 3.46 3.89 22.39
CA ASP A 170 3.03 3.28 21.12
C ASP A 170 3.33 4.16 19.89
N LEU A 171 3.91 5.35 20.08
CA LEU A 171 4.14 6.32 19.01
C LEU A 171 5.55 6.21 18.45
N ILE A 172 5.65 6.38 17.13
CA ILE A 172 6.90 6.61 16.40
C ILE A 172 6.84 7.94 15.67
N ARG A 173 7.95 8.66 15.65
CA ARG A 173 8.11 9.87 14.85
C ARG A 173 9.41 9.83 14.08
N LEU A 174 9.34 10.10 12.78
CA LEU A 174 10.45 10.20 11.84
C LEU A 174 10.62 11.68 11.45
N ASP A 175 11.62 12.33 12.00
CA ASP A 175 11.95 13.74 11.73
C ASP A 175 13.04 13.84 10.66
N TYR A 176 12.81 14.66 9.65
CA TYR A 176 13.78 14.97 8.60
C TYR A 176 14.58 16.23 8.91
N ALA A 177 15.74 16.37 8.27
CA ALA A 177 16.65 17.50 8.47
C ALA A 177 16.04 18.87 8.09
N ASP A 178 15.03 18.90 7.23
CA ASP A 178 14.32 20.13 6.82
C ASP A 178 13.22 20.56 7.81
N GLY A 179 13.04 19.81 8.91
CA GLY A 179 12.04 20.06 9.95
C GLY A 179 10.66 19.46 9.65
N SER A 180 10.47 18.81 8.49
CA SER A 180 9.29 17.99 8.24
C SER A 180 9.36 16.69 9.05
N TYR A 181 8.20 16.10 9.35
CA TYR A 181 8.16 14.82 10.06
C TYR A 181 6.94 14.00 9.69
N TYR A 182 7.06 12.69 9.86
CA TYR A 182 5.95 11.75 9.84
C TYR A 182 5.77 11.14 11.23
N GLN A 183 4.52 10.94 11.64
CA GLN A 183 4.18 10.29 12.90
C GLN A 183 3.31 9.06 12.61
N GLY A 184 3.59 7.99 13.33
CA GLY A 184 2.91 6.71 13.22
C GLY A 184 2.65 6.09 14.58
N VAL A 185 1.98 4.95 14.56
CA VAL A 185 1.68 4.15 15.75
C VAL A 185 2.09 2.71 15.49
N PHE A 186 2.69 2.07 16.48
CA PHE A 186 3.04 0.66 16.44
C PHE A 186 1.79 -0.21 16.54
N GLU A 187 1.56 -1.04 15.52
CA GLU A 187 0.59 -2.14 15.57
C GLU A 187 1.20 -3.37 16.24
N THR A 188 2.49 -3.61 15.98
CA THR A 188 3.33 -4.58 16.69
C THR A 188 4.62 -3.89 17.15
N GLU A 189 5.43 -4.56 17.96
CA GLU A 189 6.69 -3.98 18.45
C GLU A 189 7.62 -3.51 17.32
N GLU A 190 7.57 -4.16 16.15
CA GLU A 190 8.49 -3.96 15.02
C GLU A 190 7.81 -3.34 13.78
N HIS A 191 6.50 -3.05 13.85
CA HIS A 191 5.72 -2.61 12.70
C HIS A 191 4.82 -1.44 13.08
N ALA A 192 5.05 -0.29 12.45
CA ALA A 192 4.31 0.92 12.68
C ALA A 192 3.57 1.39 11.42
N GLY A 193 2.30 1.74 11.59
CA GLY A 193 1.48 2.36 10.56
C GLY A 193 1.55 3.89 10.65
N PHE A 194 1.60 4.54 9.51
CA PHE A 194 1.62 5.99 9.35
C PHE A 194 0.34 6.42 8.65
N ARG A 195 -0.39 7.34 9.28
CA ARG A 195 -1.55 7.98 8.67
C ARG A 195 -1.45 9.48 8.90
N VAL A 196 -1.49 10.24 7.80
CA VAL A 196 -1.52 11.71 7.76
C VAL A 196 -0.20 12.40 8.17
N VAL A 197 0.13 13.49 7.46
CA VAL A 197 1.29 14.36 7.69
C VAL A 197 0.80 15.66 8.32
N LEU A 198 1.52 16.21 9.29
CA LEU A 198 1.22 17.51 9.89
C LEU A 198 2.13 18.60 9.30
N PRO A 199 1.63 19.79 8.96
CA PRO A 199 2.43 20.99 9.11
C PRO A 199 2.48 21.37 10.59
N ALA A 200 3.60 21.94 11.03
CA ALA A 200 3.70 22.54 12.35
C ALA A 200 2.60 23.61 12.54
N GLY A 201 1.62 23.32 13.39
CA GLY A 201 0.59 24.24 13.89
C GLY A 201 -0.69 24.32 13.06
N GLY A 202 -1.78 23.70 13.51
CA GLY A 202 -3.14 24.05 13.07
C GLY A 202 -4.24 23.01 13.34
N LEU A 203 -4.91 23.16 14.49
CA LEU A 203 -6.09 22.41 14.95
C LEU A 203 -7.22 22.32 13.92
N ALA A 204 -7.70 21.10 13.64
CA ALA A 204 -9.01 20.84 13.05
C ALA A 204 -9.60 19.52 13.58
N ASP A 205 -10.60 19.66 14.47
CA ASP A 205 -11.19 18.62 15.33
C ASP A 205 -11.92 17.47 14.60
N GLN A 206 -12.10 17.55 13.28
CA GLN A 206 -12.94 16.60 12.54
C GLN A 206 -12.21 15.34 12.04
N PHE A 207 -10.91 15.20 12.34
CA PHE A 207 -10.10 13.99 12.08
C PHE A 207 -9.29 13.52 13.31
N ALA A 208 -9.69 13.95 14.51
CA ALA A 208 -9.07 13.58 15.78
C ALA A 208 -9.37 12.11 16.14
N SER A 209 -8.72 11.14 15.51
CA SER A 209 -8.71 9.74 16.01
C SER A 209 -7.46 9.42 16.83
N PHE A 210 -6.45 10.31 16.86
CA PHE A 210 -5.28 10.22 17.74
C PHE A 210 -4.83 11.63 18.15
N GLU A 211 -4.27 11.79 19.35
CA GLU A 211 -3.59 13.02 19.73
C GLU A 211 -2.41 13.25 18.76
N GLY A 212 -2.46 14.33 17.97
CA GLY A 212 -1.52 14.57 16.86
C GLY A 212 -1.98 14.12 15.47
N SER A 213 -3.26 13.75 15.25
CA SER A 213 -3.78 13.42 13.91
C SER A 213 -4.46 14.61 13.19
N GLU A 214 -3.93 15.83 13.32
CA GLU A 214 -4.41 16.98 12.54
C GLU A 214 -4.03 16.82 11.05
N THR A 215 -4.86 17.34 10.17
CA THR A 215 -4.72 17.14 8.73
C THR A 215 -3.73 18.09 8.07
N SER A 216 -2.77 17.58 7.28
CA SER A 216 -2.13 18.41 6.24
C SER A 216 -3.17 18.98 5.28
N LEU A 217 -3.06 20.28 5.02
CA LEU A 217 -3.92 21.00 4.08
C LEU A 217 -3.66 20.61 2.62
N THR A 218 -2.53 19.96 2.33
CA THR A 218 -2.06 19.76 0.95
C THR A 218 -1.84 18.30 0.56
N MET A 219 -1.69 17.37 1.51
CA MET A 219 -1.31 15.98 1.21
C MET A 219 -1.95 14.96 2.18
N ASN A 220 -2.43 13.84 1.63
CA ASN A 220 -2.75 12.63 2.38
C ASN A 220 -1.53 11.70 2.41
N LEU A 221 -1.38 10.95 3.50
CA LEU A 221 -0.37 9.90 3.66
C LEU A 221 -1.03 8.64 4.23
N LEU A 222 -0.73 7.50 3.63
CA LEU A 222 -0.85 6.18 4.25
C LEU A 222 0.49 5.47 4.10
N GLY A 223 1.01 4.85 5.15
CA GLY A 223 2.28 4.17 5.05
C GLY A 223 2.54 3.18 6.17
N ASP A 224 3.62 2.43 6.05
CA ASP A 224 4.14 1.60 7.13
C ASP A 224 5.68 1.65 7.20
N LEU A 225 6.21 1.32 8.38
CA LEU A 225 7.61 0.98 8.58
C LEU A 225 7.71 -0.36 9.30
N ARG A 226 8.58 -1.25 8.80
CA ARG A 226 8.89 -2.56 9.35
C ARG A 226 10.37 -2.61 9.73
N PHE A 227 10.65 -2.74 11.02
CA PHE A 227 11.99 -2.97 11.52
C PHE A 227 12.39 -4.42 11.28
N GLN A 228 13.59 -4.64 10.75
CA GLN A 228 14.14 -5.99 10.49
C GLN A 228 15.23 -6.35 11.51
N GLY A 229 15.38 -5.50 12.53
CA GLY A 229 16.43 -5.48 13.52
C GLY A 229 16.58 -4.08 14.09
N ILE A 230 17.50 -3.92 15.05
CA ILE A 230 17.68 -2.64 15.75
C ILE A 230 18.34 -1.54 14.89
N ASP A 231 18.97 -1.95 13.78
CA ASP A 231 19.79 -1.10 12.92
C ASP A 231 19.26 -0.98 11.48
N THR A 232 18.16 -1.67 11.14
CA THR A 232 17.57 -1.65 9.78
C THR A 232 16.05 -1.63 9.80
N PHE A 233 15.47 -0.88 8.87
CA PHE A 233 14.04 -0.96 8.57
C PHE A 233 13.76 -0.76 7.08
N THR A 234 12.57 -1.18 6.68
CA THR A 234 11.98 -0.91 5.36
C THR A 234 10.62 -0.25 5.55
N GLY A 235 10.12 0.47 4.56
CA GLY A 235 8.76 1.00 4.61
C GLY A 235 8.25 1.48 3.28
N THR A 236 6.94 1.67 3.20
CA THR A 236 6.23 2.12 2.00
C THR A 236 5.26 3.23 2.36
N PHE A 237 5.42 4.41 1.78
CA PHE A 237 4.54 5.57 1.98
C PHE A 237 3.81 5.93 0.69
N LEU A 238 2.48 5.91 0.74
CA LEU A 238 1.57 6.34 -0.32
C LEU A 238 1.14 7.77 -0.05
N THR A 239 1.34 8.65 -1.03
CA THR A 239 0.93 10.04 -0.91
C THR A 239 -0.10 10.41 -1.97
N GLN A 240 -0.92 11.41 -1.66
CA GLN A 240 -1.88 11.97 -2.60
C GLN A 240 -2.06 13.45 -2.30
N THR A 241 -1.90 14.30 -3.30
CA THR A 241 -2.19 15.73 -3.16
C THR A 241 -3.68 15.98 -2.95
N ARG A 242 -4.03 16.90 -2.05
CA ARG A 242 -5.42 17.29 -1.75
C ARG A 242 -5.97 18.29 -2.77
N ARG A 243 -5.84 17.99 -4.07
CA ARG A 243 -6.45 18.75 -5.17
C ARG A 243 -7.84 18.21 -5.52
N PRO A 244 -8.68 18.96 -6.26
CA PRO A 244 -9.93 18.41 -6.81
C PRO A 244 -9.68 17.15 -7.64
N PRO A 245 -10.64 16.22 -7.71
CA PRO A 245 -10.54 15.02 -8.56
C PRO A 245 -10.09 15.38 -9.99
N GLY A 246 -9.19 14.57 -10.56
CA GLY A 246 -8.61 14.80 -11.89
C GLY A 246 -7.43 15.79 -11.96
N ARG A 247 -6.99 16.34 -10.82
CA ARG A 247 -5.77 17.18 -10.71
C ARG A 247 -4.82 16.73 -9.61
N GLN A 248 -5.03 15.54 -9.08
CA GLN A 248 -4.27 15.00 -7.98
C GLN A 248 -3.02 14.31 -8.51
N ASP A 249 -1.90 14.56 -7.86
CA ASP A 249 -0.67 13.78 -7.98
C ASP A 249 -0.63 12.73 -6.86
N GLN A 250 -0.22 11.51 -7.20
CA GLN A 250 -0.06 10.37 -6.29
C GLN A 250 1.32 9.76 -6.49
N PHE A 251 1.98 9.41 -5.39
CA PHE A 251 3.32 8.83 -5.42
C PHE A 251 3.43 7.69 -4.41
N VAL A 252 4.31 6.74 -4.72
CA VAL A 252 4.74 5.69 -3.79
C VAL A 252 6.20 5.93 -3.45
N TYR A 253 6.50 6.02 -2.17
CA TYR A 253 7.86 6.11 -1.67
C TYR A 253 8.22 4.80 -0.97
N THR A 254 9.25 4.12 -1.44
CA THR A 254 9.85 3.01 -0.69
C THR A 254 11.07 3.52 0.05
N ILE A 255 11.15 3.19 1.33
CA ILE A 255 12.16 3.71 2.26
C ILE A 255 12.95 2.52 2.78
N THR A 256 14.26 2.65 2.76
CA THR A 256 15.18 1.77 3.50
C THR A 256 15.95 2.63 4.47
N GLY A 257 15.96 2.25 5.74
CA GLY A 257 16.68 2.94 6.79
C GLY A 257 17.79 2.07 7.34
N SER A 258 18.96 2.66 7.50
CA SER A 258 20.09 2.08 8.22
C SER A 258 20.54 3.03 9.32
N ARG A 259 20.84 2.51 10.51
CA ARG A 259 21.25 3.36 11.61
C ARG A 259 22.62 3.98 11.32
N SER A 260 22.76 5.29 11.49
CA SER A 260 24.03 6.00 11.23
C SER A 260 25.16 5.59 12.18
N VAL A 261 24.80 5.15 13.39
CA VAL A 261 25.71 4.60 14.40
C VAL A 261 25.04 3.37 15.01
N PRO A 262 25.57 2.14 14.88
CA PRO A 262 24.92 0.93 15.37
C PRO A 262 24.49 1.02 16.85
N ALA A 263 23.35 0.42 17.18
CA ALA A 263 22.85 0.43 18.55
C ALA A 263 23.87 -0.23 19.52
N PRO A 264 24.01 0.27 20.75
CA PRO A 264 24.87 -0.35 21.75
C PRO A 264 24.43 -1.81 21.98
N GLY A 265 25.23 -2.78 21.52
CA GLY A 265 24.95 -4.22 21.64
C GLY A 265 24.77 -4.98 20.33
N GLY A 266 24.75 -4.33 19.16
CA GLY A 266 24.62 -4.97 17.84
C GLY A 266 25.85 -5.75 17.32
N LEU A 267 26.88 -5.96 18.15
CA LEU A 267 28.08 -6.71 17.76
C LEU A 267 27.84 -8.22 17.85
N GLY A 268 27.19 -8.78 16.83
CA GLY A 268 27.11 -10.21 16.55
C GLY A 268 28.03 -10.62 15.39
N LEU A 269 29.25 -11.04 15.72
CA LEU A 269 30.15 -11.93 14.95
C LEU A 269 30.62 -11.48 13.54
N LEU A 270 31.58 -10.55 13.48
CA LEU A 270 32.69 -10.69 12.54
C LEU A 270 33.84 -11.38 13.28
N GLY A 271 34.15 -12.61 12.87
CA GLY A 271 35.15 -13.46 13.49
C GLY A 271 36.51 -12.78 13.57
N ALA A 272 36.90 -12.37 14.77
CA ALA A 272 38.30 -12.18 15.11
C ALA A 272 38.93 -13.58 15.19
N GLY A 273 39.40 -14.07 14.03
CA GLY A 273 40.23 -15.26 13.95
C GLY A 273 41.40 -15.13 14.90
N CYS A 274 41.48 -16.06 15.85
CA CYS A 274 42.65 -16.30 16.68
C CYS A 274 43.89 -16.44 15.80
N LEU A 275 44.77 -15.43 15.80
CA LEU A 275 46.18 -15.62 15.48
C LEU A 275 46.96 -15.65 16.78
N SER A 276 47.03 -16.84 17.35
CA SER A 276 48.08 -17.23 18.27
C SER A 276 49.41 -17.21 17.51
N LEU A 277 50.30 -16.27 17.85
CA LEU A 277 51.70 -16.32 17.44
C LEU A 277 52.59 -16.33 18.68
N GLY A 278 52.88 -17.55 19.11
CA GLY A 278 54.26 -18.04 19.12
C GLY A 278 55.32 -17.22 19.85
N ARG A 279 55.45 -17.54 21.14
CA ARG A 279 56.70 -17.55 21.92
C ARG A 279 57.95 -17.83 21.05
N ARG A 280 58.92 -16.93 21.00
CA ARG A 280 60.34 -17.30 20.86
C ARG A 280 61.22 -16.44 21.77
N ARG A 281 61.82 -17.12 22.76
CA ARG A 281 63.01 -16.67 23.48
C ARG A 281 64.22 -16.72 22.53
N ARG A 282 65.05 -15.69 22.54
CA ARG A 282 66.43 -15.73 23.07
C ARG A 282 66.87 -14.30 23.37
#